data_AF-A0A7X6ZCW3-F1
#
_entry.id   AF-A0A7X6ZCW3-F1
#
_cell.length_a   1.000
_cell.length_b   1.000
_cell.length_c   1.000
_cell.angle_alpha   90.00
_cell.angle_beta   90.00
_cell.angle_gamma   90.00
#
_symmetry.space_group_name_H-M   'P 1'
#
loop_
_entity.id
_entity.type
_entity.pdbx_description
1 polymer ?
#
loop_
_entity_poly.entity_id
_entity_poly.type
_entity_poly.pdbx_seq_one_letter_code
_entity_poly.pdbx_strand_id
1 'polypeptide(L)' 'MTDTAKHGLAPWSKDGGIRTVAVLTSGGDAPGMNAAIRAVVRTGLHEGYRMLGCRRGFHG' A
#
# COMPACT_ATOMS: atom_id res chain seq x y z
N MET A 1 7.89 28.58 5.96
CA MET A 1 8.81 27.93 6.93
C MET A 1 7.97 27.44 8.10
N THR A 2 7.24 26.34 7.92
CA THR A 2 6.47 25.71 9.00
C THR A 2 6.86 24.24 9.05
N ASP A 3 7.79 23.99 9.96
CA ASP A 3 8.10 22.75 10.66
C ASP A 3 8.31 21.46 9.84
N THR A 4 9.52 21.31 9.33
CA THR A 4 10.04 20.05 8.78
C THR A 4 10.60 19.11 9.89
N ALA A 5 10.42 19.42 11.18
CA ALA A 5 11.27 18.84 12.22
C ALA A 5 10.59 17.96 13.29
N LYS A 6 9.27 17.67 13.24
CA LYS A 6 8.61 17.01 14.39
C LYS A 6 8.21 15.54 14.32
N HIS A 7 8.34 14.83 13.21
CA HIS A 7 8.16 13.37 13.26
C HIS A 7 9.13 12.64 12.33
N GLY A 8 9.98 11.79 12.89
CA GLY A 8 10.76 10.78 12.17
C GLY A 8 9.89 9.66 11.58
N LEU A 9 8.77 10.01 10.94
CA LEU A 9 7.85 9.10 10.29
C LEU A 9 8.02 9.29 8.79
N ALA A 10 8.38 8.20 8.10
CA ALA A 10 8.62 8.10 6.66
C ALA A 10 7.51 8.77 5.80
N PRO A 11 7.74 9.11 4.50
CA PRO A 11 6.99 10.09 3.69
C PRO A 11 5.48 9.84 3.45
N TRP A 12 4.89 8.88 4.14
CA TRP A 12 3.49 8.49 4.12
C TRP A 12 2.83 8.82 5.47
N SER A 13 2.56 10.10 5.74
CA SER A 13 1.80 10.53 6.93
C SER A 13 0.36 10.90 6.57
N LYS A 14 -0.61 10.09 7.03
CA LYS A 14 -1.98 10.56 7.32
C LYS A 14 -2.19 10.41 8.83
N ASP A 15 -2.41 11.52 9.52
CA ASP A 15 -2.44 11.56 10.99
C ASP A 15 -3.58 10.69 11.56
N GLY A 16 -3.25 9.88 12.58
CA GLY A 16 -4.20 9.10 13.38
C GLY A 16 -4.86 7.87 12.73
N GLY A 17 -4.68 7.62 11.42
CA GLY A 17 -5.38 6.57 10.66
C GLY A 17 -4.52 5.41 10.13
N ILE A 18 -5.11 4.52 9.32
CA ILE A 18 -4.37 3.46 8.60
C ILE A 18 -3.36 4.12 7.65
N ARG A 19 -2.08 3.78 7.80
CA ARG A 19 -0.98 4.34 6.97
C ARG A 19 -0.43 3.37 5.94
N THR A 20 -0.71 2.08 6.10
CA THR A 20 -0.12 1.01 5.31
C THR A 20 -1.19 0.01 4.90
N VAL A 21 -1.17 -0.37 3.62
CA VAL A 21 -2.07 -1.38 3.05
C VAL A 21 -1.22 -2.47 2.38
N ALA A 22 -1.51 -3.73 2.71
CA ALA A 22 -0.89 -4.88 2.07
C ALA A 22 -1.87 -5.56 1.11
N VAL A 23 -1.41 -5.91 -0.09
CA VAL A 23 -2.17 -6.65 -1.10
C VAL A 23 -1.64 -8.08 -1.14
N LEU A 24 -2.54 -9.05 -0.92
CA LEU A 24 -2.26 -10.48 -0.98
C LEU A 24 -3.24 -11.15 -1.95
N THR A 25 -2.74 -12.11 -2.73
CA THR A 25 -3.56 -12.99 -3.57
C THR A 25 -3.55 -14.41 -2.97
N SER A 26 -4.73 -14.99 -2.75
CA SER A 26 -4.88 -16.33 -2.16
C SER A 26 -4.95 -17.47 -3.18
N GLY A 27 -5.17 -17.17 -4.47
CA GLY A 27 -5.50 -18.15 -5.51
C GLY A 27 -4.55 -18.16 -6.71
N GLY A 28 -4.87 -19.01 -7.69
CA GLY A 28 -4.15 -19.14 -8.96
C GLY A 28 -4.48 -18.02 -9.96
N ASP A 29 -3.76 -17.98 -11.07
CA ASP A 29 -3.86 -16.89 -12.05
C ASP A 29 -5.23 -16.86 -12.75
N ALA A 30 -5.98 -15.78 -12.52
CA ALA A 30 -7.22 -15.45 -13.20
C ALA A 30 -7.08 -14.16 -14.03
N PRO A 31 -7.81 -14.05 -15.15
CA PRO A 31 -7.83 -12.81 -15.93
C PRO A 31 -8.31 -11.65 -15.05
N GLY A 32 -7.59 -10.53 -15.12
CA GLY A 32 -7.96 -9.29 -14.41
C GLY A 32 -7.33 -9.12 -13.02
N MET A 33 -6.71 -10.14 -12.41
CA MET A 33 -6.09 -9.97 -11.09
C MET A 33 -4.95 -8.96 -11.10
N ASN A 34 -4.08 -9.01 -12.11
CA ASN A 34 -3.01 -8.02 -12.27
C ASN A 34 -3.56 -6.60 -12.46
N ALA A 35 -4.71 -6.47 -13.14
CA ALA A 35 -5.37 -5.19 -13.31
C ALA A 35 -5.95 -4.68 -11.97
N ALA A 36 -6.56 -5.57 -11.17
CA ALA A 36 -7.07 -5.23 -9.85
C ALA A 36 -5.95 -4.81 -8.88
N ILE A 37 -4.85 -5.57 -8.81
CA ILE A 37 -3.67 -5.22 -8.03
C ILE A 37 -3.14 -3.86 -8.46
N ARG A 38 -2.99 -3.64 -9.78
CA ARG A 38 -2.51 -2.36 -10.32
C ARG A 38 -3.43 -1.21 -9.96
N ALA A 39 -4.75 -1.38 -10.06
CA ALA A 39 -5.72 -0.35 -9.70
C ALA A 39 -5.61 0.03 -8.22
N VAL A 40 -5.64 -0.97 -7.32
CA VAL A 40 -5.55 -0.75 -5.87
C VAL A 40 -4.24 -0.07 -5.48
N VAL A 41 -3.10 -0.56 -5.99
CA VAL A 41 -1.78 0.01 -5.67
C VAL A 41 -1.66 1.44 -6.18
N ARG A 42 -2.10 1.73 -7.42
CA ARG A 42 -2.03 3.07 -7.99
C ARG A 42 -2.90 4.07 -7.24
N THR A 43 -4.11 3.68 -6.87
CA THR A 43 -4.99 4.52 -6.06
C THR A 43 -4.41 4.72 -4.66
N GLY A 44 -3.92 3.68 -4.01
CA GLY A 44 -3.32 3.79 -2.67
C GLY A 44 -2.12 4.73 -2.63
N LEU A 45 -1.25 4.67 -3.63
CA LEU A 45 -0.12 5.59 -3.77
C LEU A 45 -0.57 7.03 -4.02
N HIS A 46 -1.59 7.25 -4.87
CA HIS A 46 -2.18 8.57 -5.10
C HIS A 46 -2.74 9.18 -3.81
N GLU A 47 -3.36 8.34 -2.98
CA GLU A 47 -3.92 8.74 -1.68
C GLU A 47 -2.88 8.87 -0.55
N GLY A 48 -1.59 8.66 -0.83
CA GLY A 48 -0.51 8.80 0.14
C GLY A 48 -0.34 7.61 1.10
N TYR A 49 -0.93 6.44 0.80
CA TYR A 49 -0.71 5.22 1.57
C TYR A 49 0.62 4.55 1.22
N ARG A 50 1.24 3.91 2.21
CA ARG A 50 2.31 2.94 1.97
C ARG A 50 1.70 1.62 1.49
N MET A 51 2.02 1.22 0.26
CA MET A 51 1.54 -0.04 -0.32
C MET A 51 2.58 -1.16 -0.17
N LEU A 52 2.16 -2.34 0.24
CA LEU A 52 2.98 -3.55 0.35
C LEU A 52 2.37 -4.68 -0.48
N GLY A 53 3.22 -5.54 -1.07
CA GLY A 53 2.78 -6.76 -1.75
C GLY A 53 3.24 -8.00 -0.99
N CYS A 54 2.32 -8.93 -0.73
CA CYS A 54 2.63 -10.21 -0.11
C CYS A 54 3.00 -11.24 -1.19
N ARG A 55 4.28 -11.62 -1.24
CA ARG A 55 4.76 -12.67 -2.15
C ARG A 55 4.31 -14.05 -1.64
N ARG A 56 4.08 -14.97 -2.58
CA ARG A 56 3.67 -16.37 -2.31
C ARG A 56 2.39 -16.54 -1.47
N GLY A 57 1.55 -15.51 -1.41
CA GLY A 57 0.27 -15.55 -0.71
C GLY A 57 0.46 -15.94 0.76
N PHE A 58 -0.29 -16.94 1.21
CA PHE A 58 -0.19 -17.44 2.60
C PHE A 58 1.05 -18.32 2.87
N HIS A 59 1.83 -18.69 1.85
CA HIS A 59 2.97 -19.60 2.02
C HIS A 59 4.27 -18.91 2.46
N GLY A 60 4.43 -17.60 2.20
CA GLY A 60 5.66 -16.84 2.50
C GLY A 60 6.73 -16.88 1.41
#